data_AF-A0A9P3ID49-F1
#
_entry.id   AF-A0A9P3ID49-F1
#
_cell.length_a   1.000
_cell.length_b   1.000
_cell.length_c   1.000
_cell.angle_alpha   90.00
_cell.angle_beta   90.00
_cell.angle_gamma   90.00
#
_symmetry.space_group_name_H-M   'P 1'
#
loop_
_entity.id
_entity.type
_entity.pdbx_description
1 polymer ?
#
loop_
_entity_poly.entity_id
_entity_poly.type
_entity_poly.pdbx_seq_one_letter_code
_entity_poly.pdbx_strand_id
1 'polypeptide(L)'
;MHSRPAYLPLKSDDFSITHSLVPQIGPVIASGDPTAVAHRAYIDGRDGTGAWDLPLREEETAWGRDDGTGGEGRRAQREVVRALVGNHERLVTFCLRSLRDPATASTAGGVAAAGNVADAGASDAAAPSSRLTQAHQRLIQEEHLAPAVSEALRHVAHALMVGTESAGPFPAASHSLAVLVGESEGDDEREGKERLAVALAYLRDRVGVPRDLSYPAARQLRAHLQWVIRSLDSQL
;
A
#
# COMPACT_ATOMS: atom_id res chain seq x y z
N MET A 1 0.34 -56.90 10.96
CA MET A 1 0.76 -55.47 10.99
C MET A 1 1.22 -54.97 12.37
N HIS A 2 1.08 -55.75 13.44
CA HIS A 2 1.39 -55.32 14.82
C HIS A 2 2.86 -55.50 15.28
N SER A 3 3.81 -55.79 14.37
CA SER A 3 5.20 -56.11 14.72
C SER A 3 6.25 -55.20 14.08
N ARG A 4 5.85 -54.02 13.58
CA ARG A 4 6.82 -53.04 13.08
C ARG A 4 7.26 -52.12 14.21
N PRO A 5 8.56 -51.80 14.34
CA PRO A 5 9.03 -50.78 15.28
C PRO A 5 8.25 -49.48 15.04
N ALA A 6 7.68 -48.93 16.11
CA ALA A 6 7.03 -47.63 16.02
C ALA A 6 8.08 -46.56 15.67
N TYR A 7 7.68 -45.58 14.87
CA TYR A 7 8.52 -44.44 14.54
C TYR A 7 8.97 -43.75 15.83
N LEU A 8 10.28 -43.64 16.03
CA LEU A 8 10.86 -42.88 17.14
C LEU A 8 11.12 -41.47 16.64
N PRO A 9 10.42 -40.45 17.18
CA PRO A 9 10.63 -39.09 16.74
C PRO A 9 12.05 -38.64 17.04
N LEU A 10 12.70 -38.11 16.01
CA LEU A 10 14.00 -37.47 16.08
C LEU A 10 13.81 -35.98 16.41
N LYS A 11 14.85 -35.33 16.91
CA LYS A 11 14.82 -33.90 17.22
C LYS A 11 14.51 -33.03 15.98
N SER A 12 14.81 -33.52 14.78
CA SER A 12 14.41 -32.90 13.51
C SER A 12 12.90 -32.86 13.28
N ASP A 13 12.16 -33.76 13.90
CA ASP A 13 10.72 -33.89 13.72
C ASP A 13 9.96 -32.83 14.49
N ASP A 14 10.54 -32.33 15.58
CA ASP A 14 10.02 -31.13 16.24
C ASP A 14 10.11 -29.92 15.29
N PHE A 15 11.22 -29.78 14.56
CA PHE A 15 11.35 -28.67 13.60
C PHE A 15 10.49 -28.84 12.35
N SER A 16 10.27 -30.07 11.87
CA SER A 16 9.60 -30.34 10.59
C SER A 16 8.11 -30.68 10.71
N ILE A 17 7.66 -31.24 11.84
CA ILE A 17 6.26 -31.63 12.07
C ILE A 17 5.56 -30.56 12.91
N THR A 18 6.16 -30.16 14.05
CA THR A 18 5.52 -29.19 14.96
C THR A 18 5.82 -27.73 14.56
N HIS A 19 6.69 -27.51 13.56
CA HIS A 19 7.13 -26.19 13.11
C HIS A 19 7.64 -25.34 14.29
N SER A 20 8.27 -25.99 15.30
CA SER A 20 8.70 -25.35 16.54
C SER A 20 9.98 -24.51 16.41
N LEU A 21 10.46 -24.30 15.18
CA LEU A 21 11.56 -23.37 14.93
C LEU A 21 11.10 -21.95 15.32
N VAL A 22 11.70 -21.44 16.40
CA VAL A 22 11.71 -20.00 16.67
C VAL A 22 12.16 -19.29 15.39
N PRO A 23 11.53 -18.16 14.98
CA PRO A 23 11.96 -17.42 13.81
C PRO A 23 13.47 -17.24 13.82
N GLN A 24 14.17 -17.85 12.86
CA GLN A 24 15.64 -17.84 12.84
C GLN A 24 16.21 -16.44 12.60
N ILE A 25 15.36 -15.53 12.14
CA ILE A 25 15.64 -14.12 11.95
C ILE A 25 14.89 -13.40 13.08
N GLY A 26 15.63 -12.69 13.94
CA GLY A 26 15.05 -11.81 14.94
C GLY A 26 14.22 -10.67 14.29
N PRO A 27 13.58 -9.80 15.10
CA PRO A 27 12.85 -8.66 14.55
C PRO A 27 13.79 -7.80 13.69
N VAL A 28 13.40 -7.58 12.44
CA VAL A 28 14.15 -6.70 11.52
C VAL A 28 13.98 -5.27 12.02
N ILE A 29 15.02 -4.73 12.63
CA ILE A 29 15.06 -3.34 13.08
C ILE A 29 15.73 -2.46 12.03
N ALA A 30 15.24 -1.24 11.87
CA ALA A 30 15.93 -0.25 11.05
C ALA A 30 17.32 0.00 11.65
N SER A 31 18.36 -0.12 10.83
CA SER A 31 19.76 -0.05 11.28
C SER A 31 20.16 1.31 11.86
N GLY A 32 19.32 2.35 11.74
CA GLY A 32 19.61 3.74 12.16
C GLY A 32 20.75 4.40 11.37
N ASP A 33 21.48 3.63 10.57
CA ASP A 33 22.59 4.08 9.75
C ASP A 33 22.16 5.16 8.75
N PRO A 34 22.86 6.31 8.66
CA PRO A 34 22.48 7.41 7.79
C PRO A 34 22.33 7.02 6.32
N THR A 35 23.16 6.09 5.82
CA THR A 35 23.06 5.65 4.43
C THR A 35 21.81 4.81 4.21
N ALA A 36 21.48 3.91 5.15
CA ALA A 36 20.25 3.14 5.11
C ALA A 36 19.00 4.04 5.19
N VAL A 37 19.04 5.09 6.02
CA VAL A 37 17.96 6.09 6.11
C VAL A 37 17.81 6.87 4.80
N ALA A 38 18.92 7.31 4.19
CA ALA A 38 18.89 8.02 2.92
C ALA A 38 18.34 7.15 1.78
N HIS A 39 18.78 5.88 1.69
CA HIS A 39 18.27 4.93 0.70
C HIS A 39 16.78 4.63 0.91
N ARG A 40 16.34 4.50 2.17
CA ARG A 40 14.91 4.35 2.46
C ARG A 40 14.12 5.59 2.02
N ALA A 41 14.59 6.79 2.33
CA ALA A 41 13.95 8.02 1.90
C ALA A 41 13.87 8.12 0.37
N TYR A 42 14.91 7.71 -0.35
CA TYR A 42 14.90 7.64 -1.82
C TYR A 42 13.87 6.62 -2.33
N ILE A 43 13.88 5.41 -1.78
CA ILE A 43 12.96 4.33 -2.16
C ILE A 43 11.51 4.74 -1.89
N ASP A 44 11.24 5.39 -0.76
CA ASP A 44 9.92 5.85 -0.32
C ASP A 44 9.52 7.20 -0.96
N GLY A 45 10.34 7.78 -1.86
CA GLY A 45 10.06 9.06 -2.53
C GLY A 45 10.04 10.28 -1.61
N ARG A 46 10.67 10.20 -0.44
CA ARG A 46 10.69 11.20 0.65
C ARG A 46 12.02 11.93 0.81
N ASP A 47 13.00 11.63 -0.02
CA ASP A 47 14.31 12.27 -0.05
C ASP A 47 14.28 13.72 -0.58
N GLY A 48 13.11 14.23 -0.97
CA GLY A 48 12.93 15.56 -1.56
C GLY A 48 13.45 15.66 -2.99
N THR A 49 13.94 14.57 -3.58
CA THR A 49 14.36 14.58 -4.98
C THR A 49 13.17 14.46 -5.92
N GLY A 50 12.01 14.02 -5.44
CA GLY A 50 10.84 13.77 -6.28
C GLY A 50 11.00 12.49 -7.09
N ALA A 51 11.56 11.43 -6.49
CA ALA A 51 11.82 10.15 -7.16
C ALA A 51 10.56 9.52 -7.78
N TRP A 52 9.37 9.85 -7.24
CA TRP A 52 8.07 9.40 -7.76
C TRP A 52 7.27 10.51 -8.43
N ASP A 53 7.87 11.68 -8.64
CA ASP A 53 7.18 12.82 -9.20
C ASP A 53 7.17 12.72 -10.72
N LEU A 54 6.02 13.04 -11.30
CA LEU A 54 5.90 13.15 -12.75
C LEU A 54 6.37 14.56 -13.19
N PRO A 55 7.14 14.67 -14.28
CA PRO A 55 7.68 13.59 -15.11
C PRO A 55 8.81 12.82 -14.43
N LEU A 56 8.82 11.49 -14.60
CA LEU A 56 9.84 10.62 -14.03
C LEU A 56 11.22 10.93 -14.60
N ARG A 57 12.24 10.90 -13.74
CA ARG A 57 13.63 11.07 -14.14
C ARG A 57 14.21 9.80 -14.73
N GLU A 58 15.19 10.00 -15.60
CA GLU A 58 16.06 8.94 -16.06
C GLU A 58 16.82 8.31 -14.87
N GLU A 59 16.94 7.00 -14.86
CA GLU A 59 17.63 6.23 -13.83
C GLU A 59 18.38 5.04 -14.44
N GLU A 60 19.60 4.80 -13.96
CA GLU A 60 20.38 3.62 -14.30
C GLU A 60 20.39 2.66 -13.12
N THR A 61 19.93 1.44 -13.33
CA THR A 61 19.84 0.41 -12.29
C THR A 61 20.52 -0.88 -12.71
N ALA A 62 20.61 -1.83 -11.78
CA ALA A 62 21.04 -3.19 -12.07
C ALA A 62 20.18 -3.91 -13.15
N TRP A 63 18.97 -3.39 -13.43
CA TRP A 63 18.07 -3.92 -14.46
C TRP A 63 18.21 -3.22 -15.82
N GLY A 64 19.08 -2.21 -15.92
CA GLY A 64 19.31 -1.41 -17.12
C GLY A 64 18.95 0.06 -16.93
N ARG A 65 19.08 0.81 -18.03
CA ARG A 65 18.74 2.23 -18.14
C ARG A 65 17.25 2.38 -18.42
N ASP A 66 16.56 3.19 -17.61
CA ASP A 66 15.17 3.61 -17.83
C ASP A 66 15.13 5.12 -18.02
N ASP A 67 14.54 5.58 -19.13
CA ASP A 67 14.47 7.00 -19.50
C ASP A 67 13.31 7.74 -18.80
N GLY A 68 12.53 7.05 -17.98
CA GLY A 68 11.38 7.61 -17.27
C GLY A 68 10.14 7.82 -18.16
N THR A 69 10.22 7.56 -19.47
CA THR A 69 9.10 7.72 -20.41
C THR A 69 8.20 6.49 -20.49
N GLY A 70 8.64 5.36 -19.92
CA GLY A 70 7.95 4.07 -20.01
C GLY A 70 8.28 3.29 -21.29
N GLY A 71 9.37 3.69 -21.96
CA GLY A 71 9.91 3.03 -23.14
C GLY A 71 9.12 3.27 -24.42
N GLU A 72 9.60 2.66 -25.51
CA GLU A 72 9.04 2.84 -26.85
C GLU A 72 7.52 2.53 -26.89
N GLY A 73 6.75 3.48 -27.40
CA GLY A 73 5.30 3.34 -27.57
C GLY A 73 4.51 3.26 -26.27
N ARG A 74 5.04 3.75 -25.13
CA ARG A 74 4.40 3.67 -23.81
C ARG A 74 4.14 2.23 -23.35
N ARG A 75 5.09 1.33 -23.63
CA ARG A 75 4.97 -0.10 -23.33
C ARG A 75 4.76 -0.34 -21.83
N ALA A 76 5.50 0.35 -20.97
CA ALA A 76 5.39 0.22 -19.53
C ALA A 76 3.99 0.62 -19.03
N GLN A 77 3.45 1.74 -19.51
CA GLN A 77 2.10 2.19 -19.15
C GLN A 77 1.03 1.17 -19.60
N ARG A 78 1.15 0.62 -20.81
CA ARG A 78 0.23 -0.42 -21.31
C ARG A 78 0.26 -1.69 -20.47
N GLU A 79 1.45 -2.09 -19.98
CA GLU A 79 1.59 -3.21 -19.05
C GLU A 79 0.84 -2.96 -17.74
N VAL A 80 1.05 -1.77 -17.15
CA VAL A 80 0.34 -1.36 -15.92
C VAL A 80 -1.18 -1.36 -16.13
N VAL A 81 -1.66 -0.75 -17.23
CA VAL A 81 -3.09 -0.69 -17.52
C VAL A 81 -3.70 -2.09 -17.66
N ARG A 82 -3.02 -3.02 -18.34
CA ARG A 82 -3.48 -4.42 -18.42
C ARG A 82 -3.54 -5.09 -17.05
N ALA A 83 -2.53 -4.87 -16.20
CA ALA A 83 -2.48 -5.44 -14.86
C ALA A 83 -3.59 -4.86 -13.95
N LEU A 84 -3.80 -3.53 -14.00
CA LEU A 84 -4.86 -2.85 -13.25
C LEU A 84 -6.24 -3.34 -13.68
N VAL A 85 -6.53 -3.34 -14.98
CA VAL A 85 -7.84 -3.76 -15.52
C VAL A 85 -8.08 -5.25 -15.27
N GLY A 86 -7.08 -6.10 -15.49
CA GLY A 86 -7.20 -7.55 -15.34
C GLY A 86 -7.32 -8.03 -13.89
N ASN A 87 -6.90 -7.22 -12.91
CA ASN A 87 -6.89 -7.59 -11.50
C ASN A 87 -7.62 -6.58 -10.59
N HIS A 88 -8.46 -5.73 -11.18
CA HIS A 88 -9.05 -4.54 -10.53
C HIS A 88 -9.73 -4.85 -9.19
N GLU A 89 -10.64 -5.83 -9.17
CA GLU A 89 -11.41 -6.17 -7.97
C GLU A 89 -10.51 -6.60 -6.81
N ARG A 90 -9.50 -7.43 -7.10
CA ARG A 90 -8.55 -7.89 -6.08
C ARG A 90 -7.65 -6.77 -5.59
N LEU A 91 -7.30 -5.82 -6.46
CA LEU A 91 -6.51 -4.65 -6.10
C LEU A 91 -7.29 -3.72 -5.18
N VAL A 92 -8.59 -3.50 -5.42
CA VAL A 92 -9.44 -2.71 -4.52
C VAL A 92 -9.46 -3.35 -3.13
N THR A 93 -9.74 -4.65 -3.03
CA THR A 93 -9.71 -5.37 -1.74
C THR A 93 -8.32 -5.34 -1.10
N PHE A 94 -7.25 -5.38 -1.90
CA PHE A 94 -5.88 -5.30 -1.39
C PHE A 94 -5.56 -3.93 -0.80
N CYS A 95 -5.96 -2.83 -1.46
CA CYS A 95 -5.76 -1.47 -0.97
C CYS A 95 -6.44 -1.25 0.38
N LEU A 96 -7.67 -1.76 0.54
CA LEU A 96 -8.45 -1.61 1.78
C LEU A 96 -7.83 -2.36 2.98
N ARG A 97 -6.87 -3.25 2.77
CA ARG A 97 -6.19 -3.97 3.88
C ARG A 97 -5.43 -3.03 4.81
N SER A 98 -4.95 -1.88 4.30
CA SER A 98 -4.24 -0.90 5.12
C SER A 98 -5.08 -0.36 6.27
N LEU A 99 -6.42 -0.33 6.11
CA LEU A 99 -7.36 0.17 7.10
C LEU A 99 -7.72 -0.88 8.17
N ARG A 100 -7.45 -2.17 7.89
CA ARG A 100 -7.75 -3.26 8.82
C ARG A 100 -6.75 -3.35 9.97
N ASP A 101 -5.48 -3.01 9.71
CA ASP A 101 -4.39 -3.15 10.66
C ASP A 101 -3.50 -1.90 10.70
N PRO A 102 -3.59 -1.07 11.76
CA PRO A 102 -2.79 0.15 11.89
C PRO A 102 -1.27 -0.13 11.99
N ALA A 103 -0.85 -1.35 12.38
CA ALA A 103 0.55 -1.74 12.33
C ALA A 103 1.04 -1.89 10.88
N THR A 104 0.15 -2.29 9.96
CA THR A 104 0.45 -2.34 8.52
C THR A 104 0.39 -0.98 7.83
N ALA A 105 -0.46 -0.06 8.32
CA ALA A 105 -0.51 1.33 7.86
C ALA A 105 0.76 2.11 8.23
N SER A 106 1.31 1.91 9.44
CA SER A 106 2.58 2.51 9.89
C SER A 106 3.78 2.15 9.00
N THR A 107 3.72 1.03 8.29
CA THR A 107 4.77 0.63 7.34
C THR A 107 4.63 1.32 5.97
N ALA A 108 3.44 1.79 5.61
CA ALA A 108 3.12 2.44 4.32
C ALA A 108 3.41 3.96 4.30
N GLY A 109 4.30 4.39 5.20
CA GLY A 109 4.66 5.78 5.38
C GLY A 109 4.60 6.17 6.84
N GLY A 110 5.76 6.43 7.44
CA GLY A 110 5.91 6.86 8.83
C GLY A 110 5.31 8.23 9.13
N VAL A 111 4.00 8.37 8.99
CA VAL A 111 3.21 9.34 9.74
C VAL A 111 2.48 8.49 10.78
N ALA A 112 3.09 8.41 11.96
CA ALA A 112 2.31 8.14 13.14
C ALA A 112 1.21 9.21 13.16
N ALA A 113 -0.04 8.83 12.94
CA ALA A 113 -1.14 9.62 13.46
C ALA A 113 -0.82 9.78 14.94
N ALA A 114 -0.47 11.01 15.34
CA ALA A 114 -0.12 11.38 16.68
C ALA A 114 -1.37 11.25 17.57
N GLY A 115 -1.74 10.02 17.88
CA GLY A 115 -2.55 9.64 19.02
C GLY A 115 -1.62 8.99 20.02
N ASN A 116 -1.20 9.77 21.00
CA ASN A 116 -0.44 9.40 22.20
C ASN A 116 -0.11 7.90 22.32
N VAL A 117 1.17 7.57 22.10
CA VAL A 117 1.80 6.41 22.73
C VAL A 117 1.96 6.75 24.21
N ALA A 118 0.85 6.74 24.94
CA ALA A 118 0.85 6.72 26.39
C ALA A 118 0.61 5.28 26.83
N ASP A 119 1.70 4.67 27.29
CA ASP A 119 1.74 3.57 28.24
C ASP A 119 1.04 2.26 27.82
N ALA A 120 1.81 1.39 27.16
CA ALA A 120 1.53 -0.04 27.07
C ALA A 120 1.75 -0.67 28.47
N GLY A 121 0.81 -0.41 29.37
CA GLY A 121 0.95 -0.73 30.77
C GLY A 121 -0.35 -0.71 31.56
N ALA A 122 -1.49 -1.17 31.02
CA ALA A 122 -2.65 -1.50 31.87
C ALA A 122 -3.72 -2.39 31.19
N SER A 123 -3.96 -3.53 31.82
CA SER A 123 -5.21 -4.32 31.86
C SER A 123 -5.85 -4.82 30.57
N ASP A 124 -5.61 -6.12 30.35
CA ASP A 124 -6.49 -7.11 29.73
C ASP A 124 -7.92 -7.05 30.34
N ALA A 125 -8.82 -6.20 29.81
CA ALA A 125 -10.25 -6.23 30.18
C ALA A 125 -11.20 -5.48 29.21
N ALA A 126 -10.91 -5.37 27.91
CA ALA A 126 -11.91 -4.86 26.97
C ALA A 126 -12.94 -5.97 26.64
N ALA A 127 -14.20 -5.78 27.05
CA ALA A 127 -15.29 -6.74 26.86
C ALA A 127 -15.41 -7.21 25.39
N PRO A 128 -15.74 -8.48 25.12
CA PRO A 128 -15.83 -9.04 23.76
C PRO A 128 -16.78 -8.27 22.84
N SER A 129 -17.79 -7.60 23.41
CA SER A 129 -18.79 -6.79 22.71
C SER A 129 -18.22 -5.52 22.05
N SER A 130 -17.13 -4.95 22.57
CA SER A 130 -16.51 -3.73 22.00
C SER A 130 -15.60 -4.04 20.81
N ARG A 131 -14.99 -5.24 20.77
CA ARG A 131 -14.17 -5.68 19.62
C ARG A 131 -15.03 -6.04 18.41
N LEU A 132 -16.19 -6.66 18.64
CA LEU A 132 -17.16 -6.98 17.58
C LEU A 132 -17.78 -5.73 16.96
N THR A 133 -18.11 -4.72 17.78
CA THR A 133 -18.62 -3.44 17.28
C THR A 133 -17.57 -2.66 16.51
N GLN A 134 -16.31 -2.63 16.98
CA GLN A 134 -15.21 -2.01 16.22
C GLN A 134 -14.93 -2.72 14.89
N ALA A 135 -14.92 -4.06 14.86
CA ALA A 135 -14.73 -4.81 13.62
C ALA A 135 -15.88 -4.59 12.62
N HIS A 136 -17.12 -4.56 13.11
CA HIS A 136 -18.29 -4.26 12.30
C HIS A 136 -18.25 -2.84 11.72
N GLN A 137 -17.84 -1.86 12.51
CA GLN A 137 -17.71 -0.47 12.08
C GLN A 137 -16.60 -0.29 11.04
N ARG A 138 -15.52 -1.07 11.11
CA ARG A 138 -14.47 -1.12 10.07
C ARG A 138 -14.98 -1.73 8.75
N LEU A 139 -15.76 -2.81 8.81
CA LEU A 139 -16.35 -3.43 7.61
C LEU A 139 -17.31 -2.48 6.89
N ILE A 140 -18.13 -1.74 7.65
CA ILE A 140 -19.00 -0.68 7.10
C ILE A 140 -18.17 0.39 6.39
N GLN A 141 -17.07 0.84 7.01
CA GLN A 141 -16.18 1.83 6.41
C GLN A 141 -15.48 1.32 5.13
N GLU A 142 -15.11 0.04 5.06
CA GLU A 142 -14.51 -0.57 3.86
C GLU A 142 -15.48 -0.65 2.69
N GLU A 143 -16.73 -1.04 2.95
CA GLU A 143 -17.78 -1.15 1.94
C GLU A 143 -18.06 0.21 1.28
N HIS A 144 -18.02 1.27 2.10
CA HIS A 144 -18.19 2.63 1.65
C HIS A 144 -16.97 3.17 0.88
N LEU A 145 -15.73 2.81 1.25
CA LEU A 145 -14.51 3.32 0.60
C LEU A 145 -14.15 2.60 -0.71
N ALA A 146 -14.61 1.35 -0.88
CA ALA A 146 -14.29 0.54 -2.06
C ALA A 146 -14.61 1.20 -3.42
N PRO A 147 -15.76 1.90 -3.61
CA PRO A 147 -16.05 2.63 -4.83
C PRO A 147 -15.07 3.77 -5.11
N ALA A 148 -14.64 4.52 -4.09
CA ALA A 148 -13.68 5.61 -4.25
C ALA A 148 -12.28 5.09 -4.64
N VAL A 149 -11.82 3.98 -4.04
CA VAL A 149 -10.57 3.32 -4.44
C VAL A 149 -10.68 2.82 -5.89
N SER A 150 -11.81 2.22 -6.25
CA SER A 150 -12.09 1.73 -7.61
C SER A 150 -12.05 2.87 -8.64
N GLU A 151 -12.63 4.02 -8.32
CA GLU A 151 -12.60 5.22 -9.15
C GLU A 151 -11.18 5.77 -9.31
N ALA A 152 -10.42 5.86 -8.20
CA ALA A 152 -9.02 6.30 -8.22
C ALA A 152 -8.14 5.40 -9.09
N LEU A 153 -8.26 4.07 -8.99
CA LEU A 153 -7.50 3.14 -9.82
C LEU A 153 -7.85 3.25 -11.31
N ARG A 154 -9.12 3.50 -11.64
CA ARG A 154 -9.54 3.78 -13.02
C ARG A 154 -9.00 5.11 -13.52
N HIS A 155 -8.96 6.13 -12.67
CA HIS A 155 -8.36 7.43 -13.00
C HIS A 155 -6.85 7.29 -13.29
N VAL A 156 -6.13 6.50 -12.48
CA VAL A 156 -4.73 6.14 -12.75
C VAL A 156 -4.58 5.45 -14.10
N ALA A 157 -5.42 4.45 -14.39
CA ALA A 157 -5.39 3.75 -15.68
C ALA A 157 -5.69 4.70 -16.86
N HIS A 158 -6.63 5.62 -16.70
CA HIS A 158 -6.93 6.66 -17.68
C HIS A 158 -5.71 7.57 -17.90
N ALA A 159 -5.12 8.11 -16.84
CA ALA A 159 -3.92 8.96 -16.90
C ALA A 159 -2.73 8.26 -17.56
N LEU A 160 -2.52 6.97 -17.33
CA LEU A 160 -1.49 6.18 -17.99
C LEU A 160 -1.70 6.07 -19.52
N MET A 161 -2.94 6.09 -19.99
CA MET A 161 -3.27 6.00 -21.42
C MET A 161 -3.22 7.35 -22.14
N VAL A 162 -3.74 8.42 -21.51
CA VAL A 162 -3.88 9.74 -22.15
C VAL A 162 -2.84 10.77 -21.71
N GLY A 163 -2.12 10.51 -20.62
CA GLY A 163 -1.23 11.45 -19.96
C GLY A 163 -1.92 12.20 -18.82
N THR A 164 -1.17 12.58 -17.79
CA THR A 164 -1.70 13.31 -16.61
C THR A 164 -2.25 14.68 -16.95
N GLU A 165 -1.67 15.37 -17.94
CA GLU A 165 -2.17 16.67 -18.42
C GLU A 165 -3.59 16.57 -18.99
N SER A 166 -3.89 15.50 -19.73
CA SER A 166 -5.22 15.27 -20.32
C SER A 166 -6.21 14.67 -19.31
N ALA A 167 -5.74 13.86 -18.37
CA ALA A 167 -6.59 13.30 -17.33
C ALA A 167 -7.02 14.33 -16.28
N GLY A 168 -6.17 15.35 -16.02
CA GLY A 168 -6.39 16.32 -14.96
C GLY A 168 -6.25 15.71 -13.55
N PRO A 169 -6.16 16.54 -12.50
CA PRO A 169 -6.06 16.06 -11.12
C PRO A 169 -7.24 15.15 -10.77
N PHE A 170 -7.05 14.21 -9.84
CA PHE A 170 -8.18 13.39 -9.38
C PHE A 170 -9.24 14.31 -8.78
N PRO A 171 -10.51 14.22 -9.22
CA PRO A 171 -11.51 15.17 -8.79
C PRO A 171 -11.76 15.04 -7.29
N ALA A 172 -11.51 16.13 -6.56
CA ALA A 172 -11.85 16.26 -5.14
C ALA A 172 -13.35 16.00 -4.89
N ALA A 173 -14.19 16.30 -5.89
CA ALA A 173 -15.63 16.03 -5.90
C ALA A 173 -15.99 14.71 -6.61
N SER A 174 -15.11 13.70 -6.59
CA SER A 174 -15.46 12.36 -7.07
C SER A 174 -16.76 11.92 -6.40
N HIS A 175 -17.73 11.48 -7.21
CA HIS A 175 -19.07 11.16 -6.72
C HIS A 175 -19.02 10.11 -5.60
N SER A 176 -18.09 9.16 -5.72
CA SER A 176 -17.86 8.14 -4.70
C SER A 176 -17.31 8.70 -3.40
N LEU A 177 -16.47 9.74 -3.45
CA LEU A 177 -15.94 10.42 -2.25
C LEU A 177 -16.99 11.35 -1.63
N ALA A 178 -17.81 12.02 -2.44
CA ALA A 178 -18.94 12.81 -1.94
C ALA A 178 -19.98 11.93 -1.21
N VAL A 179 -20.23 10.71 -1.71
CA VAL A 179 -21.11 9.73 -1.04
C VAL A 179 -20.52 9.24 0.29
N LEU A 180 -19.20 9.20 0.43
CA LEU A 180 -18.52 8.82 1.68
C LEU A 180 -18.64 9.85 2.79
N VAL A 181 -18.62 11.12 2.40
CA VAL A 181 -18.51 12.27 3.29
C VAL A 181 -19.90 12.76 3.72
N GLY A 182 -20.95 12.42 2.97
CA GLY A 182 -22.28 12.98 3.16
C GLY A 182 -22.31 14.48 2.82
N GLU A 183 -23.41 15.16 3.11
CA GLU A 183 -23.53 16.62 2.97
C GLU A 183 -22.78 17.39 4.08
N SER A 184 -22.01 16.70 4.93
CA SER A 184 -21.25 17.29 6.03
C SER A 184 -19.98 17.94 5.50
N GLU A 185 -19.90 19.27 5.60
CA GLU A 185 -18.72 20.03 5.18
C GLU A 185 -17.58 19.95 6.21
N GLY A 186 -16.35 19.74 5.72
CA GLY A 186 -15.10 19.99 6.46
C GLY A 186 -14.33 18.74 6.90
N ASP A 187 -14.61 18.25 8.10
CA ASP A 187 -13.76 17.25 8.76
C ASP A 187 -13.92 15.84 8.17
N ASP A 188 -15.14 15.45 7.83
CA ASP A 188 -15.44 14.15 7.21
C ASP A 188 -14.81 14.04 5.81
N GLU A 189 -14.75 15.14 5.06
CA GLU A 189 -14.14 15.19 3.72
C GLU A 189 -12.64 14.94 3.78
N ARG A 190 -11.99 15.62 4.72
CA ARG A 190 -10.56 15.46 4.94
C ARG A 190 -10.22 14.05 5.38
N GLU A 191 -10.98 13.49 6.32
CA GLU A 191 -10.77 12.12 6.77
C GLU A 191 -10.95 11.10 5.64
N GLY A 192 -11.96 11.27 4.79
CA GLY A 192 -12.18 10.45 3.59
C GLY A 192 -11.00 10.49 2.63
N LYS A 193 -10.46 11.69 2.34
CA LYS A 193 -9.27 11.89 1.50
C LYS A 193 -8.03 11.23 2.09
N GLU A 194 -7.80 11.39 3.40
CA GLU A 194 -6.65 10.80 4.09
C GLU A 194 -6.72 9.26 4.06
N ARG A 195 -7.89 8.66 4.30
CA ARG A 195 -8.08 7.21 4.20
C ARG A 195 -7.88 6.67 2.80
N LEU A 196 -8.37 7.39 1.78
CA LEU A 196 -8.14 7.04 0.38
C LEU A 196 -6.65 7.11 0.03
N ALA A 197 -5.96 8.15 0.47
CA ALA A 197 -4.52 8.31 0.27
C ALA A 197 -3.73 7.15 0.92
N VAL A 198 -4.08 6.75 2.14
CA VAL A 198 -3.48 5.59 2.83
C VAL A 198 -3.72 4.28 2.06
N ALA A 199 -4.93 4.06 1.52
CA ALA A 199 -5.24 2.88 0.71
C ALA A 199 -4.41 2.82 -0.59
N LEU A 200 -4.24 3.95 -1.27
CA LEU A 200 -3.43 4.04 -2.49
C LEU A 200 -1.93 3.92 -2.21
N ALA A 201 -1.43 4.55 -1.13
CA ALA A 201 -0.05 4.43 -0.68
C ALA A 201 0.31 2.97 -0.35
N TYR A 202 -0.62 2.24 0.27
CA TYR A 202 -0.45 0.82 0.55
C TYR A 202 -0.21 -0.02 -0.72
N LEU A 203 -0.93 0.26 -1.80
CA LEU A 203 -0.67 -0.39 -3.09
C LEU A 203 0.68 0.02 -3.67
N ARG A 204 0.97 1.32 -3.70
CA ARG A 204 2.22 1.91 -4.23
C ARG A 204 3.46 1.24 -3.63
N ASP A 205 3.49 1.11 -2.30
CA ASP A 205 4.64 0.59 -1.55
C ASP A 205 4.80 -0.93 -1.70
N ARG A 206 3.73 -1.64 -2.11
CA ARG A 206 3.70 -3.11 -2.22
C ARG A 206 3.79 -3.62 -3.66
N VAL A 207 3.99 -2.75 -4.64
CA VAL A 207 4.29 -3.17 -6.02
C VAL A 207 5.62 -3.92 -6.05
N GLY A 208 5.61 -5.21 -6.35
CA GLY A 208 6.80 -6.06 -6.41
C GLY A 208 7.39 -6.16 -7.82
N VAL A 209 8.72 -6.06 -7.92
CA VAL A 209 9.49 -6.22 -9.16
C VAL A 209 10.44 -7.42 -9.01
N PRO A 210 10.53 -8.36 -9.97
CA PRO A 210 9.79 -8.45 -11.24
C PRO A 210 8.47 -9.24 -11.15
N ARG A 211 8.02 -9.60 -9.94
CA ARG A 211 6.88 -10.51 -9.72
C ARG A 211 5.56 -9.99 -10.28
N ASP A 212 5.25 -8.72 -10.02
CA ASP A 212 3.96 -8.12 -10.40
C ASP A 212 4.07 -7.33 -11.72
N LEU A 213 5.16 -6.56 -11.88
CA LEU A 213 5.42 -5.69 -13.03
C LEU A 213 6.90 -5.65 -13.38
N SER A 214 7.21 -5.31 -14.62
CA SER A 214 8.55 -4.89 -15.03
C SER A 214 9.00 -3.62 -14.29
N TYR A 215 10.31 -3.41 -14.16
CA TYR A 215 10.84 -2.26 -13.41
C TYR A 215 10.32 -0.90 -13.92
N PRO A 216 10.37 -0.59 -15.24
CA PRO A 216 9.79 0.65 -15.77
C PRO A 216 8.27 0.76 -15.51
N ALA A 217 7.53 -0.35 -15.65
CA ALA A 217 6.09 -0.37 -15.38
C ALA A 217 5.77 -0.08 -13.91
N ALA A 218 6.53 -0.66 -12.98
CA ALA A 218 6.38 -0.40 -11.55
C ALA A 218 6.67 1.07 -11.20
N ARG A 219 7.71 1.69 -11.80
CA ARG A 219 7.99 3.13 -11.63
C ARG A 219 6.82 3.98 -12.11
N GLN A 220 6.30 3.71 -13.31
CA GLN A 220 5.15 4.42 -13.85
C GLN A 220 3.92 4.29 -12.94
N LEU A 221 3.61 3.08 -12.46
CA LEU A 221 2.48 2.88 -11.55
C LEU A 221 2.66 3.66 -10.24
N ARG A 222 3.83 3.57 -9.60
CA ARG A 222 4.10 4.27 -8.34
C ARG A 222 3.99 5.78 -8.49
N ALA A 223 4.54 6.33 -9.58
CA ALA A 223 4.48 7.77 -9.85
C ALA A 223 3.05 8.26 -10.10
N HIS A 224 2.23 7.49 -10.84
CA HIS A 224 0.83 7.87 -11.07
C HIS A 224 -0.02 7.71 -9.81
N LEU A 225 0.25 6.73 -8.95
CA LEU A 225 -0.38 6.62 -7.63
C LEU A 225 0.01 7.81 -6.75
N GLN A 226 1.28 8.21 -6.72
CA GLN A 226 1.74 9.38 -5.98
C GLN A 226 1.07 10.66 -6.48
N TRP A 227 0.94 10.81 -7.79
CA TRP A 227 0.24 11.94 -8.41
C TRP A 227 -1.22 12.04 -7.93
N VAL A 228 -1.96 10.92 -7.89
CA VAL A 228 -3.31 10.91 -7.32
C VAL A 228 -3.31 11.24 -5.83
N ILE A 229 -2.41 10.64 -5.04
CA ILE A 229 -2.30 10.89 -3.59
C ILE A 229 -2.08 12.39 -3.30
N ARG A 230 -1.21 13.05 -4.07
CA ARG A 230 -0.97 14.50 -3.92
C ARG A 230 -2.18 15.34 -4.29
N SER A 231 -2.97 14.93 -5.27
CA SER A 231 -4.21 15.64 -5.62
C SER A 231 -5.31 15.54 -4.56
N LEU A 232 -5.15 14.66 -3.57
CA LEU A 232 -6.03 14.56 -2.40
C LEU A 232 -5.61 15.49 -1.24
N ASP A 233 -4.64 16.39 -1.44
CA ASP A 233 -4.04 17.25 -0.41
C ASP A 233 -3.46 16.49 0.80
N SER A 234 -3.14 15.20 0.62
CA SER A 234 -2.53 14.38 1.65
C SER A 234 -1.02 14.63 1.72
N GLN A 235 -0.47 14.71 2.95
CA GLN A 235 0.98 14.87 3.19
C GLN A 235 1.80 13.57 3.05
N LEU A 236 1.23 12.52 2.41
CA LEU A 236 1.82 11.17 2.29
C LEU A 236 2.71 10.96 1.05
#